data_AF-X1J226-F1
#
_entry.id   AF-X1J226-F1
#
_cell.length_a   1.000
_cell.length_b   1.000
_cell.length_c   1.000
_cell.angle_alpha   90.00
_cell.angle_beta   90.00
_cell.angle_gamma   90.00
#
_symmetry.space_group_name_H-M   'P 1'
#
loop_
_entity.id
_entity.type
_entity.pdbx_description
1 polymer ?
#
loop_
_entity_poly.entity_id
_entity_poly.type
_entity_poly.pdbx_seq_one_letter_code
_entity_poly.pdbx_strand_id
1 'polypeptide(L)'
;STLVGLLIGIYSATHQYSLGDHLSTFFAFIGLSFPEFFTALVIMYLLVFRFRAPHVGGLSSPEYVLAAWNWAKFVDFLQHLWIPVVISGVAGVARNMRVMRANLLDVFRSQYVITARAKGLKESIVLYKHAVVNALHPIIAYQGVALPYIVQGTMVTAIVLNLPTTGPAFYDALVFQDTLLAGSFLLMVTVVLVIGNLLSDLILAWIDPRIRYD
;
A
#
# COMPACT_ATOMS: atom_id res chain seq x y z
N SER A 1 3.87 1.03 -3.74
CA SER A 1 2.55 1.65 -4.03
C SER A 1 2.48 3.11 -3.59
N THR A 2 2.94 3.47 -2.38
CA THR A 2 2.84 4.85 -1.86
C THR A 2 3.48 5.91 -2.76
N LEU A 3 4.76 5.78 -3.13
CA LEU A 3 5.43 6.75 -4.00
C LEU A 3 4.69 6.99 -5.32
N VAL A 4 4.34 5.90 -6.02
CA VAL A 4 3.62 5.97 -7.30
C VAL A 4 2.23 6.60 -7.12
N GLY A 5 1.49 6.20 -6.08
CA GLY A 5 0.18 6.77 -5.77
C GLY A 5 0.26 8.27 -5.46
N LEU A 6 1.25 8.70 -4.69
CA LEU A 6 1.49 10.11 -4.38
C LEU A 6 1.75 10.93 -5.65
N LEU A 7 2.64 10.46 -6.52
CA LEU A 7 2.97 11.16 -7.76
C LEU A 7 1.74 11.31 -8.67
N ILE A 8 0.96 10.24 -8.85
CA ILE A 8 -0.26 10.28 -9.65
C ILE A 8 -1.31 11.18 -8.99
N GLY A 9 -1.46 11.12 -7.67
CA GLY A 9 -2.42 11.96 -6.93
C GLY A 9 -2.09 13.46 -7.00
N ILE A 10 -0.81 13.82 -6.89
CA ILE A 10 -0.33 15.20 -7.07
C ILE A 10 -0.61 15.67 -8.51
N TYR A 11 -0.27 14.84 -9.51
CA TYR A 11 -0.52 15.16 -10.92
C TYR A 11 -2.02 15.37 -11.20
N SER A 12 -2.86 14.44 -10.73
CA SER A 12 -4.31 14.47 -10.92
C SER A 12 -4.99 15.66 -10.23
N ALA A 13 -4.55 16.05 -9.03
CA ALA A 13 -5.08 17.23 -8.34
C ALA A 13 -4.64 18.56 -8.98
N THR A 14 -3.41 18.64 -9.47
CA THR A 14 -2.90 19.86 -10.15
C THR A 14 -3.50 20.04 -11.54
N HIS A 15 -3.94 18.94 -12.19
CA HIS A 15 -4.58 18.94 -13.50
C HIS A 15 -6.04 18.48 -13.39
N GLN A 16 -6.77 19.02 -12.42
CA GLN A 16 -8.17 18.66 -12.17
C GLN A 16 -9.01 18.79 -13.45
N TYR A 17 -9.84 17.79 -13.76
CA TYR A 17 -10.69 17.68 -14.96
C TYR A 17 -9.93 17.50 -16.29
N SER A 18 -8.61 17.29 -16.26
CA SER A 18 -7.87 16.87 -17.44
C SER A 18 -8.17 15.41 -17.82
N LEU A 19 -7.85 15.03 -19.06
CA LEU A 19 -7.90 13.62 -19.47
C LEU A 19 -7.04 12.73 -18.56
N GLY A 20 -5.88 13.21 -18.11
CA GLY A 20 -5.00 12.48 -17.19
C GLY A 20 -5.65 12.25 -15.82
N ASP A 21 -6.38 13.24 -15.29
CA ASP A 21 -7.15 13.12 -14.06
C ASP A 21 -8.29 12.09 -14.20
N HIS A 22 -9.06 12.18 -15.28
CA HIS A 22 -10.14 11.23 -15.55
C HIS A 22 -9.64 9.80 -15.75
N LEU A 23 -8.57 9.59 -16.53
CA LEU A 23 -7.99 8.26 -16.75
C LEU A 23 -7.42 7.68 -15.46
N SER A 24 -6.63 8.45 -14.72
CA SER A 24 -6.04 7.98 -13.47
C SER A 24 -7.10 7.65 -12.42
N THR A 25 -8.16 8.45 -12.33
CA THR A 25 -9.32 8.18 -11.46
C THR A 25 -10.08 6.93 -11.91
N PHE A 26 -10.31 6.75 -13.21
CA PHE A 26 -10.97 5.57 -13.77
C PHE A 26 -10.21 4.27 -13.45
N PHE A 27 -8.90 4.24 -13.70
CA PHE A 27 -8.07 3.07 -13.36
C PHE A 27 -7.98 2.86 -11.84
N ALA A 28 -7.95 3.92 -11.04
CA ALA A 28 -7.99 3.80 -9.59
C ALA A 28 -9.32 3.19 -9.11
N PHE A 29 -10.45 3.54 -9.72
CA PHE A 29 -11.72 2.88 -9.43
C PHE A 29 -11.68 1.40 -9.78
N ILE A 30 -11.20 1.03 -10.97
CA ILE A 30 -11.01 -0.39 -11.35
C ILE A 30 -10.19 -1.13 -10.29
N GLY A 31 -9.04 -0.59 -9.90
CA GLY A 31 -8.14 -1.21 -8.93
C GLY A 31 -8.71 -1.33 -7.51
N LEU A 32 -9.79 -0.62 -7.18
CA LEU A 32 -10.44 -0.65 -5.86
C LEU A 32 -11.80 -1.35 -5.88
N SER A 33 -12.42 -1.46 -7.05
CA SER A 33 -13.70 -2.15 -7.24
C SER A 33 -13.54 -3.67 -7.20
N PHE A 34 -12.42 -4.20 -7.68
CA PHE A 34 -12.13 -5.63 -7.60
C PHE A 34 -11.47 -5.98 -6.27
N PRO A 35 -12.03 -6.92 -5.48
CA PRO A 35 -11.35 -7.42 -4.29
C PRO A 35 -9.97 -8.00 -4.63
N GLU A 36 -8.99 -7.84 -3.72
CA GLU A 36 -7.63 -8.31 -3.95
C GLU A 36 -7.57 -9.83 -4.21
N PHE A 37 -8.33 -10.61 -3.44
CA PHE A 37 -8.39 -12.07 -3.63
C PHE A 37 -9.02 -12.46 -4.97
N PHE A 38 -10.00 -11.68 -5.47
CA PHE A 38 -10.62 -11.93 -6.76
C PHE A 38 -9.62 -11.64 -7.88
N THR A 39 -8.89 -10.53 -7.78
CA THR A 39 -7.80 -10.19 -8.70
C THR A 39 -6.73 -11.29 -8.70
N ALA A 40 -6.41 -11.83 -7.53
CA ALA A 40 -5.49 -12.97 -7.39
C ALA A 40 -6.01 -14.23 -8.12
N LEU A 41 -7.29 -14.57 -7.96
CA LEU A 41 -7.92 -15.68 -8.68
C LEU A 41 -7.86 -15.50 -10.19
N VAL A 42 -8.18 -14.30 -10.70
CA VAL A 42 -8.14 -14.01 -12.15
C VAL A 42 -6.71 -14.10 -12.70
N ILE A 43 -5.74 -13.48 -12.02
CA ILE A 43 -4.33 -13.53 -12.43
C ILE A 43 -3.83 -14.98 -12.41
N MET A 44 -4.13 -15.72 -11.35
CA MET A 44 -3.76 -17.13 -11.25
C MET A 44 -4.38 -17.96 -12.37
N TYR A 45 -5.67 -17.79 -12.65
CA TYR A 45 -6.36 -18.46 -13.75
C TYR A 45 -5.70 -18.17 -15.10
N LEU A 46 -5.42 -16.89 -15.39
CA LEU A 46 -4.77 -16.50 -16.64
C LEU A 46 -3.37 -17.10 -16.75
N LEU A 47 -2.56 -17.01 -15.71
CA LEU A 47 -1.19 -17.56 -15.73
C LEU A 47 -1.19 -19.08 -15.93
N VAL A 48 -2.04 -19.80 -15.21
CA VAL A 48 -2.10 -21.27 -15.29
C VAL A 48 -2.73 -21.74 -16.61
N PHE A 49 -3.93 -21.27 -16.96
CA PHE A 49 -4.67 -21.83 -18.09
C PHE A 49 -4.37 -21.16 -19.43
N ARG A 50 -4.16 -19.83 -19.44
CA ARG A 50 -3.95 -19.08 -20.68
C ARG A 50 -2.48 -19.01 -21.07
N PHE A 51 -1.58 -18.81 -20.11
CA PHE A 51 -0.14 -18.67 -20.35
C PHE A 51 0.66 -19.94 -20.06
N ARG A 52 0.04 -20.95 -19.42
CA ARG A 52 0.72 -22.21 -19.02
C ARG A 52 1.99 -21.95 -18.22
N ALA A 53 1.98 -20.89 -17.41
CA ALA A 53 3.10 -20.52 -16.57
C ALA A 53 3.31 -21.63 -15.52
N PRO A 54 4.55 -22.14 -15.37
CA PRO A 54 4.88 -23.07 -14.30
C PRO A 54 4.83 -22.35 -12.94
N HIS A 55 4.42 -23.08 -11.89
CA HIS A 55 4.55 -22.66 -10.48
C HIS A 55 4.00 -21.26 -10.12
N VAL A 56 2.74 -20.99 -10.47
CA VAL A 56 2.09 -19.68 -10.20
C VAL A 56 1.78 -19.43 -8.72
N GLY A 57 1.72 -20.50 -7.91
CA GLY A 57 1.49 -20.42 -6.47
C GLY A 57 2.79 -20.36 -5.66
N GLY A 58 2.73 -19.71 -4.51
CA GLY A 58 3.87 -19.54 -3.60
C GLY A 58 4.79 -18.40 -4.00
N LEU A 59 5.97 -18.37 -3.36
CA LEU A 59 7.03 -17.37 -3.60
C LEU A 59 8.28 -17.98 -4.22
N SER A 60 8.29 -19.28 -4.49
CA SER A 60 9.44 -19.98 -5.06
C SER A 60 8.98 -21.27 -5.74
N SER A 61 9.76 -21.75 -6.71
CA SER A 61 9.57 -23.06 -7.33
C SER A 61 9.71 -24.18 -6.29
N PRO A 62 9.06 -25.35 -6.47
CA PRO A 62 9.06 -26.45 -5.49
C PRO A 62 10.46 -26.88 -5.00
N GLU A 63 11.45 -26.85 -5.89
CA GLU A 63 12.84 -27.20 -5.62
C GLU A 63 13.51 -26.26 -4.60
N TYR A 64 13.08 -24.99 -4.57
CA TYR A 64 13.67 -23.97 -3.72
C TYR A 64 12.95 -23.77 -2.39
N VAL A 65 11.77 -24.38 -2.17
CA VAL A 65 10.97 -24.18 -0.95
C VAL A 65 11.78 -24.47 0.31
N LEU A 66 12.43 -25.64 0.37
CA LEU A 66 13.24 -26.08 1.52
C LEU A 66 14.76 -25.89 1.31
N ALA A 67 15.18 -25.38 0.15
CA ALA A 67 16.59 -25.14 -0.13
C ALA A 67 17.13 -23.96 0.70
N ALA A 68 18.41 -24.04 1.07
CA ALA A 68 19.11 -22.91 1.68
C ALA A 68 19.17 -21.70 0.72
N TRP A 69 19.27 -20.50 1.28
CA TRP A 69 19.41 -19.28 0.48
C TRP A 69 20.69 -19.32 -0.35
N ASN A 70 20.51 -19.22 -1.65
CA ASN A 70 21.58 -19.06 -2.63
C ASN A 70 21.11 -18.09 -3.73
N TRP A 71 22.01 -17.70 -4.63
CA TRP A 71 21.69 -16.76 -5.69
C TRP A 71 20.55 -17.26 -6.61
N ALA A 72 20.51 -18.56 -6.90
CA ALA A 72 19.47 -19.14 -7.76
C ALA A 72 18.08 -19.03 -7.12
N LYS A 73 17.95 -19.38 -5.82
CA LYS A 73 16.72 -19.21 -5.04
C LYS A 73 16.29 -17.75 -4.95
N PHE A 74 17.23 -16.82 -4.83
CA PHE A 74 16.90 -15.39 -4.81
C PHE A 74 16.33 -14.90 -6.14
N VAL A 75 16.92 -15.32 -7.27
CA VAL A 75 16.40 -14.99 -8.60
C VAL A 75 15.03 -15.62 -8.84
N ASP A 76 14.86 -16.89 -8.48
CA ASP A 76 13.57 -17.59 -8.54
C ASP A 76 12.52 -16.87 -7.69
N PHE A 77 12.87 -16.46 -6.47
CA PHE A 77 11.98 -15.67 -5.62
C PHE A 77 11.50 -14.37 -6.28
N LEU A 78 12.41 -13.62 -6.91
CA LEU A 78 12.04 -12.40 -7.64
C LEU A 78 11.11 -12.65 -8.83
N GLN A 79 11.24 -13.81 -9.49
CA GLN A 79 10.35 -14.22 -10.58
C GLN A 79 8.92 -14.55 -10.12
N HIS A 80 8.73 -14.88 -8.85
CA HIS A 80 7.41 -15.15 -8.27
C HIS A 80 6.85 -13.93 -7.51
N LEU A 81 7.72 -13.07 -6.98
CA LEU A 81 7.36 -11.93 -6.14
C LEU A 81 6.47 -10.90 -6.85
N TRP A 82 6.58 -10.76 -8.17
CA TRP A 82 5.81 -9.75 -8.90
C TRP A 82 4.29 -9.98 -8.82
N ILE A 83 3.82 -11.23 -8.67
CA ILE A 83 2.39 -11.57 -8.62
C ILE A 83 1.72 -10.88 -7.41
N PRO A 84 2.13 -11.15 -6.15
CA PRO A 84 1.56 -10.46 -4.99
C PRO A 84 1.87 -8.95 -5.01
N VAL A 85 3.02 -8.52 -5.53
CA VAL A 85 3.36 -7.11 -5.65
C VAL A 85 2.42 -6.35 -6.58
N VAL A 86 2.00 -6.95 -7.70
CA VAL A 86 1.03 -6.32 -8.62
C VAL A 86 -0.35 -6.29 -7.98
N ILE A 87 -0.80 -7.38 -7.37
CA ILE A 87 -2.14 -7.47 -6.75
C ILE A 87 -2.30 -6.42 -5.65
N SER A 88 -1.42 -6.45 -4.63
CA SER A 88 -1.50 -5.49 -3.52
C SER A 88 -1.00 -4.09 -3.91
N GLY A 89 -0.08 -4.01 -4.87
CA GLY A 89 0.50 -2.77 -5.35
C GLY A 89 -0.50 -1.89 -6.08
N VAL A 90 -1.30 -2.46 -6.99
CA VAL A 90 -2.32 -1.73 -7.76
C VAL A 90 -3.38 -1.14 -6.83
N ALA A 91 -3.93 -1.95 -5.91
CA ALA A 91 -4.90 -1.47 -4.93
C ALA A 91 -4.31 -0.37 -4.04
N GLY A 92 -3.06 -0.54 -3.59
CA GLY A 92 -2.35 0.48 -2.80
C GLY A 92 -2.08 1.78 -3.58
N VAL A 93 -1.71 1.71 -4.86
CA VAL A 93 -1.51 2.89 -5.71
C VAL A 93 -2.83 3.64 -5.87
N ALA A 94 -3.90 2.92 -6.20
CA ALA A 94 -5.22 3.49 -6.39
C ALA A 94 -5.72 4.19 -5.12
N ARG A 95 -5.58 3.55 -3.94
CA ARG A 95 -5.95 4.16 -2.65
C ARG A 95 -5.17 5.44 -2.40
N ASN A 96 -3.84 5.37 -2.45
CA ASN A 96 -2.97 6.49 -2.11
C ASN A 96 -3.12 7.66 -3.09
N MET A 97 -3.33 7.37 -4.38
CA MET A 97 -3.64 8.37 -5.40
C MET A 97 -4.92 9.14 -5.07
N ARG A 98 -6.02 8.44 -4.76
CA ARG A 98 -7.31 9.09 -4.45
C ARG A 98 -7.24 9.93 -3.18
N VAL A 99 -6.62 9.39 -2.13
CA VAL A 99 -6.45 10.10 -0.86
C VAL A 99 -5.60 11.36 -1.07
N MET A 100 -4.47 11.24 -1.77
CA MET A 100 -3.61 12.40 -2.06
C MET A 100 -4.34 13.45 -2.89
N ARG A 101 -5.07 13.03 -3.92
CA ARG A 101 -5.84 13.93 -4.78
C ARG A 101 -6.89 14.69 -3.97
N ALA A 102 -7.68 14.00 -3.17
CA ALA A 102 -8.72 14.62 -2.33
C ALA A 102 -8.12 15.61 -1.34
N ASN A 103 -7.12 15.17 -0.57
CA ASN A 103 -6.45 16.03 0.42
C ASN A 103 -5.84 17.27 -0.22
N LEU A 104 -5.21 17.13 -1.40
CA LEU A 104 -4.55 18.25 -2.06
C LEU A 104 -5.56 19.28 -2.61
N LEU A 105 -6.70 18.80 -3.13
CA LEU A 105 -7.79 19.68 -3.57
C LEU A 105 -8.43 20.45 -2.40
N ASP A 106 -8.59 19.83 -1.24
CA ASP A 106 -9.07 20.50 -0.03
C ASP A 106 -8.07 21.54 0.47
N VAL A 107 -6.78 21.18 0.49
CA VAL A 107 -5.70 22.08 0.89
C VAL A 107 -5.60 23.30 -0.04
N PHE A 108 -5.81 23.14 -1.35
CA PHE A 108 -5.83 24.29 -2.28
C PHE A 108 -6.89 25.34 -1.95
N ARG A 109 -7.97 24.96 -1.25
CA ARG A 109 -9.06 25.85 -0.84
C ARG A 109 -8.81 26.52 0.52
N SER A 110 -7.71 26.18 1.20
CA SER A 110 -7.38 26.75 2.51
C SER A 110 -6.91 28.20 2.42
N GLN A 111 -7.24 29.00 3.45
CA GLN A 111 -6.90 30.43 3.49
C GLN A 111 -5.40 30.70 3.42
N TYR A 112 -4.55 29.83 4.01
CA TYR A 112 -3.10 30.03 3.97
C TYR A 112 -2.52 29.81 2.57
N VAL A 113 -3.09 28.90 1.77
CA VAL A 113 -2.68 28.70 0.37
C VAL A 113 -3.12 29.89 -0.50
N ILE A 114 -4.35 30.37 -0.32
CA ILE A 114 -4.86 31.56 -1.01
C ILE A 114 -3.98 32.77 -0.68
N THR A 115 -3.63 32.95 0.59
CA THR A 115 -2.74 34.03 1.06
C THR A 115 -1.32 33.89 0.47
N ALA A 116 -0.78 32.67 0.40
CA ALA A 116 0.51 32.40 -0.21
C ALA A 116 0.54 32.79 -1.71
N ARG A 117 -0.53 32.48 -2.45
CA ARG A 117 -0.71 32.91 -3.84
C ARG A 117 -0.86 34.42 -3.97
N ALA A 118 -1.67 35.05 -3.10
CA ALA A 118 -1.87 36.50 -3.10
C ALA A 118 -0.57 37.29 -2.82
N LYS A 119 0.37 36.70 -2.07
CA LYS A 119 1.72 37.25 -1.85
C LYS A 119 2.66 37.10 -3.07
N GLY A 120 2.20 36.49 -4.17
CA GLY A 120 3.00 36.33 -5.39
C GLY A 120 4.03 35.21 -5.35
N LEU A 121 3.90 34.23 -4.44
CA LEU A 121 4.78 33.06 -4.43
C LEU A 121 4.60 32.23 -5.71
N LYS A 122 5.71 31.69 -6.23
CA LYS A 122 5.68 30.77 -7.37
C LYS A 122 4.78 29.56 -7.06
N GLU A 123 3.98 29.12 -8.02
CA GLU A 123 3.04 28.01 -7.82
C GLU A 123 3.74 26.71 -7.40
N SER A 124 4.98 26.46 -7.84
CA SER A 124 5.77 25.32 -7.38
C SER A 124 6.11 25.38 -5.88
N ILE A 125 6.33 26.57 -5.34
CA ILE A 125 6.56 26.77 -3.89
C ILE A 125 5.24 26.56 -3.15
N VAL A 126 4.14 27.13 -3.65
CA VAL A 126 2.80 26.92 -3.07
C VAL A 126 2.45 25.44 -3.03
N LEU A 127 2.69 24.72 -4.12
CA LEU A 127 2.43 23.29 -4.23
C LEU A 127 3.28 22.48 -3.27
N TYR A 128 4.61 22.47 -3.44
CA TYR A 128 5.47 21.52 -2.73
C TYR A 128 5.75 21.91 -1.29
N LYS A 129 5.84 23.21 -0.98
CA LYS A 129 6.19 23.69 0.38
C LYS A 129 4.96 23.89 1.27
N HIS A 130 3.82 24.25 0.69
CA HIS A 130 2.62 24.56 1.47
C HIS A 130 1.50 23.55 1.30
N ALA A 131 1.22 23.08 0.08
CA ALA A 131 0.06 22.23 -0.16
C ALA A 131 0.36 20.74 0.09
N VAL A 132 1.40 20.20 -0.55
CA VAL A 132 1.76 18.76 -0.51
C VAL A 132 2.10 18.31 0.90
N VAL A 133 2.92 19.07 1.64
CA VAL A 133 3.32 18.72 3.01
C VAL A 133 2.08 18.49 3.90
N ASN A 134 1.11 19.40 3.86
CA ASN A 134 -0.12 19.27 4.64
C ASN A 134 -1.04 18.16 4.13
N ALA A 135 -1.12 17.97 2.80
CA ALA A 135 -1.94 16.92 2.19
C ALA A 135 -1.41 15.50 2.49
N LEU A 136 -0.13 15.36 2.84
CA LEU A 136 0.49 14.08 3.17
C LEU A 136 0.16 13.56 4.57
N HIS A 137 -0.33 14.40 5.50
CA HIS A 137 -0.51 13.99 6.89
C HIS A 137 -1.37 12.73 7.06
N PRO A 138 -2.56 12.61 6.44
CA PRO A 138 -3.37 11.40 6.57
C PRO A 138 -2.72 10.17 5.93
N ILE A 139 -1.90 10.37 4.89
CA ILE A 139 -1.20 9.28 4.21
C ILE A 139 -0.09 8.75 5.09
N ILE A 140 0.71 9.62 5.71
CA ILE A 140 1.76 9.24 6.65
C ILE A 140 1.14 8.52 7.85
N ALA A 141 0.09 9.09 8.45
CA ALA A 141 -0.67 8.48 9.54
C ALA A 141 -1.09 7.04 9.22
N TYR A 142 -1.63 6.83 8.02
CA TYR A 142 -2.05 5.51 7.57
C TYR A 142 -0.86 4.54 7.36
N GLN A 143 0.36 5.03 7.10
CA GLN A 143 1.52 4.14 7.00
C GLN A 143 1.90 3.49 8.34
N GLY A 144 1.34 3.93 9.46
CA GLY A 144 1.46 3.22 10.73
C GLY A 144 0.97 1.76 10.68
N VAL A 145 -0.03 1.46 9.82
CA VAL A 145 -0.51 0.08 9.63
C VAL A 145 0.34 -0.75 8.66
N ALA A 146 1.39 -0.17 8.06
CA ALA A 146 2.21 -0.89 7.08
C ALA A 146 2.99 -2.04 7.71
N LEU A 147 3.50 -1.89 8.93
CA LEU A 147 4.26 -2.95 9.61
C LEU A 147 3.39 -4.18 9.93
N PRO A 148 2.21 -4.05 10.57
CA PRO A 148 1.28 -5.18 10.72
C PRO A 148 0.93 -5.86 9.41
N TYR A 149 0.74 -5.06 8.35
CA TYR A 149 0.41 -5.57 7.02
C TYR A 149 1.55 -6.36 6.39
N ILE A 150 2.82 -6.04 6.67
CA ILE A 150 3.96 -6.86 6.22
C ILE A 150 3.97 -8.22 6.92
N VAL A 151 3.60 -8.25 8.21
CA VAL A 151 3.58 -9.48 8.99
C VAL A 151 2.45 -10.41 8.55
N GLN A 152 1.20 -9.92 8.56
CA GLN A 152 0.03 -10.72 8.17
C GLN A 152 -0.07 -10.94 6.66
N GLY A 153 0.33 -9.94 5.88
CA GLY A 153 -0.03 -9.85 4.48
C GLY A 153 -1.55 -9.76 4.29
N THR A 154 -1.98 -10.09 3.08
CA THR A 154 -3.38 -10.16 2.70
C THR A 154 -3.86 -11.59 2.88
N MET A 155 -4.40 -11.93 4.05
CA MET A 155 -4.74 -13.31 4.44
C MET A 155 -5.48 -14.08 3.34
N VAL A 156 -6.58 -13.55 2.81
CA VAL A 156 -7.41 -14.24 1.80
C VAL A 156 -6.62 -14.43 0.49
N THR A 157 -5.92 -13.40 0.03
CA THR A 157 -5.08 -13.47 -1.18
C THR A 157 -3.90 -14.44 -0.98
N ALA A 158 -3.33 -14.50 0.21
CA ALA A 158 -2.24 -15.43 0.55
C ALA A 158 -2.72 -16.88 0.52
N ILE A 159 -3.94 -17.16 0.99
CA ILE A 159 -4.57 -18.48 0.87
C ILE A 159 -4.75 -18.84 -0.61
N VAL A 160 -5.32 -17.92 -1.41
CA VAL A 160 -5.54 -18.13 -2.86
C VAL A 160 -4.24 -18.42 -3.62
N LEU A 161 -3.19 -17.64 -3.34
CA LEU A 161 -1.90 -17.76 -4.00
C LEU A 161 -0.98 -18.79 -3.34
N ASN A 162 -1.42 -19.49 -2.29
CA ASN A 162 -0.60 -20.41 -1.50
C ASN A 162 0.72 -19.77 -1.00
N LEU A 163 0.66 -18.52 -0.54
CA LEU A 163 1.85 -17.80 -0.06
C LEU A 163 2.25 -18.29 1.35
N PRO A 164 3.55 -18.49 1.60
CA PRO A 164 4.05 -18.89 2.92
C PRO A 164 4.14 -17.68 3.87
N THR A 165 3.00 -17.09 4.22
CA THR A 165 2.90 -15.95 5.15
C THR A 165 2.25 -16.35 6.47
N THR A 166 2.25 -15.43 7.45
CA THR A 166 1.61 -15.69 8.74
C THR A 166 0.08 -15.66 8.67
N GLY A 167 -0.51 -15.04 7.64
CA GLY A 167 -1.95 -14.93 7.45
C GLY A 167 -2.66 -16.30 7.40
N PRO A 168 -2.30 -17.21 6.49
CA PRO A 168 -2.85 -18.57 6.46
C PRO A 168 -2.68 -19.33 7.78
N ALA A 169 -1.52 -19.23 8.43
CA ALA A 169 -1.27 -19.87 9.72
C ALA A 169 -2.19 -19.32 10.84
N PHE A 170 -2.44 -18.01 10.83
CA PHE A 170 -3.40 -17.39 11.75
C PHE A 170 -4.84 -17.83 11.47
N TYR A 171 -5.22 -17.94 10.19
CA TYR A 171 -6.52 -18.48 9.79
C TYR A 171 -6.72 -19.91 10.29
N ASP A 172 -5.73 -20.78 10.09
CA ASP A 172 -5.77 -22.17 10.55
C ASP A 172 -5.91 -22.25 12.08
N ALA A 173 -5.17 -21.41 12.83
CA ALA A 173 -5.30 -21.33 14.28
C ALA A 173 -6.73 -20.97 14.73
N LEU A 174 -7.40 -20.06 14.01
CA LEU A 174 -8.80 -19.70 14.29
C LEU A 174 -9.76 -20.85 13.97
N VAL A 175 -9.58 -21.53 12.84
CA VAL A 175 -10.43 -22.65 12.40
C VAL A 175 -10.32 -23.83 13.35
N PHE A 176 -9.10 -24.19 13.75
CA PHE A 176 -8.84 -25.29 14.68
C PHE A 176 -9.00 -24.89 16.16
N GLN A 177 -9.46 -23.66 16.43
CA GLN A 177 -9.65 -23.12 17.78
C GLN A 177 -8.40 -23.23 18.67
N ASP A 178 -7.21 -23.11 18.07
CA ASP A 178 -5.96 -22.96 18.82
C ASP A 178 -5.87 -21.53 19.35
N THR A 179 -6.55 -21.31 20.49
CA THR A 179 -6.69 -19.99 21.12
C THR A 179 -5.35 -19.41 21.56
N LEU A 180 -4.38 -20.26 21.94
CA LEU A 180 -3.05 -19.82 22.34
C LEU A 180 -2.26 -19.30 21.15
N LEU A 181 -2.26 -20.04 20.03
CA LEU A 181 -1.59 -19.61 18.81
C LEU A 181 -2.25 -18.37 18.20
N ALA A 182 -3.59 -18.36 18.10
CA ALA A 182 -4.34 -17.20 17.61
C ALA A 182 -4.13 -15.96 18.49
N GLY A 183 -4.14 -16.11 19.81
CA GLY A 183 -3.85 -15.04 20.75
C GLY A 183 -2.42 -14.49 20.62
N SER A 184 -1.45 -15.37 20.38
CA SER A 184 -0.05 -14.99 20.14
C SER A 184 0.11 -14.16 18.86
N PHE A 185 -0.57 -14.54 17.79
CA PHE A 185 -0.61 -13.74 16.55
C PHE A 185 -1.23 -12.36 16.78
N LEU A 186 -2.37 -12.29 17.47
CA LEU A 186 -3.04 -11.01 17.77
C LEU A 186 -2.16 -10.09 18.62
N LEU A 187 -1.50 -10.64 19.64
CA LEU A 187 -0.58 -9.88 20.49
C LEU A 187 0.59 -9.34 19.67
N MET A 188 1.24 -10.18 18.86
CA MET A 188 2.34 -9.78 17.99
C MET A 188 1.92 -8.66 17.04
N VAL A 189 0.79 -8.82 16.34
CA VAL A 189 0.24 -7.82 15.41
C VAL A 189 -0.06 -6.51 16.13
N THR A 190 -0.63 -6.58 17.33
CA THR A 190 -0.97 -5.39 18.12
C THR A 190 0.29 -4.63 18.55
N VAL A 191 1.32 -5.33 19.01
CA VAL A 191 2.62 -4.72 19.36
C VAL A 191 3.24 -4.04 18.13
N VAL A 192 3.26 -4.74 16.99
CA VAL A 192 3.79 -4.20 15.74
C VAL A 192 2.96 -3.01 15.24
N LEU A 193 1.65 -3.01 15.47
CA LEU A 193 0.75 -1.90 15.14
C LEU A 193 1.06 -0.67 15.98
N VAL A 194 1.23 -0.83 17.29
CA VAL A 194 1.60 0.28 18.19
C VAL A 194 2.95 0.86 17.79
N ILE A 195 3.93 0.01 17.48
CA ILE A 195 5.25 0.45 16.99
C ILE A 195 5.10 1.21 15.65
N GLY A 196 4.32 0.67 14.72
CA GLY A 196 4.08 1.31 13.42
C GLY A 196 3.43 2.67 13.55
N ASN A 197 2.39 2.79 14.38
CA ASN A 197 1.73 4.06 14.65
C ASN A 197 2.68 5.05 15.32
N LEU A 198 3.46 4.62 16.32
CA LEU A 198 4.47 5.47 16.94
C LEU A 198 5.49 6.00 15.93
N LEU A 199 5.98 5.15 15.03
CA LEU A 199 6.90 5.58 13.96
C LEU A 199 6.24 6.60 13.03
N SER A 200 4.98 6.37 12.66
CA SER A 200 4.22 7.32 11.86
C SER A 200 4.07 8.68 12.55
N ASP A 201 3.72 8.69 13.84
CA ASP A 201 3.56 9.91 14.62
C ASP A 201 4.89 10.67 14.76
N LEU A 202 6.00 9.97 14.96
CA LEU A 202 7.35 10.56 14.97
C LEU A 202 7.71 11.19 13.61
N ILE A 203 7.36 10.53 12.50
CA ILE A 203 7.58 11.07 11.15
C ILE A 203 6.73 12.33 10.94
N LEU A 204 5.46 12.32 11.38
CA LEU A 204 4.59 13.50 11.33
C LEU A 204 5.16 14.66 12.14
N ALA A 205 5.59 14.41 13.38
CA ALA A 205 6.20 15.42 14.24
C ALA A 205 7.51 15.98 13.68
N TRP A 206 8.24 15.20 12.88
CA TRP A 206 9.45 15.67 12.19
C TRP A 206 9.15 16.51 10.96
N ILE A 207 8.11 16.16 10.19
CA ILE A 207 7.72 16.84 8.95
C ILE A 207 6.98 18.14 9.22
N ASP A 208 6.10 18.17 10.22
CA ASP A 208 5.38 19.38 10.62
C ASP A 208 5.86 19.89 11.99
N PRO A 209 6.72 20.93 12.03
CA PRO A 209 7.19 21.52 13.26
C PRO A 209 6.09 22.22 14.07
N ARG A 210 4.86 22.37 13.54
CA ARG A 210 3.71 22.89 14.31
C ARG A 210 3.11 21.86 15.27
N ILE A 211 3.46 20.58 15.10
CA ILE A 211 3.05 19.48 16.00
C ILE A 211 4.01 19.37 17.19
N ARG A 212 5.15 20.10 17.16
CA ARG A 212 5.96 20.33 18.36
C ARG A 212 5.19 21.30 19.27
N TYR A 213 4.45 20.73 20.21
CA TYR A 213 4.06 21.45 21.41
C TYR A 213 5.34 21.92 22.14
N ASP A 214 5.29 23.12 22.70
CA ASP A 214 6.27 23.65 23.64
C ASP A 214 6.58 22.64 24.77
#